data_AF-A0A4R2HVV0-F1
#
_entry.id   AF-A0A4R2HVV0-F1
#
_cell.length_a   1.000
_cell.length_b   1.000
_cell.length_c   1.000
_cell.angle_alpha   90.00
_cell.angle_beta   90.00
_cell.angle_gamma   90.00
#
_symmetry.space_group_name_H-M   'P 1'
#
loop_
_entity.id
_entity.type
_entity.pdbx_description
1 polymer ?
#
loop_
_entity_poly.entity_id
_entity_poly.type
_entity_poly.pdbx_seq_one_letter_code
_entity_poly.pdbx_strand_id
1 'polypeptide(L)'
;MFAVSNDGGQTYAAPYATISGLTTPVVQSSLQRLKAVDRGDKYNRILFAAPADPERRRYMTIRSSFDEGKTWQSVADGTRITSDWSGYSDMAILDTGEIGLLYEGGTVDARDQIRFARFTETDIGHPDAPFGTTTPDVSGLDNDSYLRGGTTTVAGKFGQARDLDGIDDAIQLPFAESLAVGAGDFTAMAWIKYGASTANQAIFWGYNINEFSQFWLRAEPADSRIRGLITTNGNTASVTTTKAYNDNSWHHVALERKAGTLSIWVDGVQAASVTAPAGSVSPGRPFKMYVGQRLDGAHHFDGSMDEVRIYKRALTATELNSIRTTNSTAVANVVLDLPFG
;
A
#
# COMPACT_ATOMS: atom_id res chain seq x y z
N MET A 1 -8.29 -17.09 21.78
CA MET A 1 -8.13 -18.55 21.89
C MET A 1 -9.05 -19.21 20.88
N PHE A 2 -8.77 -20.45 20.48
CA PHE A 2 -9.64 -21.23 19.59
C PHE A 2 -9.74 -22.69 20.06
N ALA A 3 -10.76 -23.38 19.56
CA ALA A 3 -10.93 -24.82 19.62
C ALA A 3 -11.58 -25.30 18.32
N VAL A 4 -11.29 -26.53 17.91
CA VAL A 4 -11.86 -27.14 16.70
C VAL A 4 -12.72 -28.32 17.13
N SER A 5 -13.91 -28.42 16.54
CA SER A 5 -14.78 -29.59 16.66
C SER A 5 -15.06 -30.15 15.27
N ASN A 6 -14.92 -31.47 15.14
CA ASN A 6 -15.17 -32.20 13.89
C ASN A 6 -16.55 -32.89 13.88
N ASP A 7 -17.34 -32.72 14.94
CA ASP A 7 -18.61 -33.44 15.18
C ASP A 7 -19.77 -32.49 15.53
N GLY A 8 -19.68 -31.23 15.10
CA GLY A 8 -20.73 -30.23 15.31
C GLY A 8 -20.79 -29.70 16.76
N GLY A 9 -19.71 -29.83 17.52
CA GLY A 9 -19.56 -29.29 18.87
C GLY A 9 -19.80 -30.30 19.99
N GLN A 10 -19.94 -31.60 19.68
CA GLN A 10 -20.09 -32.63 20.72
C GLN A 10 -18.78 -32.86 21.46
N THR A 11 -17.66 -32.85 20.74
CA THR A 11 -16.31 -32.90 21.30
C THR A 11 -15.38 -31.88 20.64
N TYR A 12 -14.34 -31.48 21.38
CA TYR A 12 -13.24 -30.70 20.83
C TYR A 12 -12.07 -31.63 20.49
N ALA A 13 -11.51 -31.46 19.29
CA ALA A 13 -10.40 -32.26 18.78
C ALA A 13 -9.10 -32.07 19.60
N ALA A 14 -9.00 -30.96 20.34
CA ALA A 14 -7.90 -30.65 21.25
C ALA A 14 -8.36 -29.62 22.31
N PRO A 15 -7.62 -29.47 23.43
CA PRO A 15 -7.82 -28.37 24.37
C PRO A 15 -7.73 -26.99 23.70
N TYR A 16 -8.29 -25.97 24.35
CA TYR A 16 -8.22 -24.60 23.89
C TYR A 16 -6.77 -24.15 23.72
N ALA A 17 -6.49 -23.51 22.58
CA ALA A 17 -5.17 -22.97 22.27
C ALA A 17 -5.23 -21.45 22.11
N THR A 18 -4.16 -20.76 22.53
CA THR A 18 -3.96 -19.34 22.25
C THR A 18 -3.57 -19.14 20.79
N ILE A 19 -4.07 -18.06 20.18
CA ILE A 19 -3.62 -17.63 18.85
C ILE A 19 -2.56 -16.56 19.09
N SER A 20 -1.32 -16.85 18.68
CA SER A 20 -0.25 -15.85 18.77
C SER A 20 -0.54 -14.66 17.85
N GLY A 21 -0.28 -13.45 18.31
CA GLY A 21 -0.47 -12.21 17.52
C GLY A 21 -1.91 -11.72 17.38
N LEU A 22 -2.93 -12.51 17.74
CA LEU A 22 -4.33 -12.09 17.72
C LEU A 22 -4.80 -11.57 19.08
N THR A 23 -4.18 -10.48 19.54
CA THR A 23 -4.54 -9.80 20.80
C THR A 23 -5.70 -8.82 20.55
N THR A 24 -6.61 -8.71 21.53
CA THR A 24 -7.79 -7.83 21.52
C THR A 24 -8.28 -7.64 22.95
N PRO A 25 -8.95 -6.51 23.30
CA PRO A 25 -9.55 -6.36 24.62
C PRO A 25 -10.73 -7.33 24.78
N VAL A 26 -11.24 -7.50 25.99
CA VAL A 26 -12.43 -8.35 26.21
C VAL A 26 -13.66 -7.70 25.58
N VAL A 27 -14.08 -8.22 24.42
CA VAL A 27 -15.16 -7.70 23.59
C VAL A 27 -15.68 -8.80 22.65
N GLN A 28 -16.95 -8.72 22.23
CA GLN A 28 -17.41 -9.56 21.13
C GLN A 28 -16.77 -9.08 19.82
N SER A 29 -16.46 -10.02 18.95
CA SER A 29 -15.81 -9.79 17.67
C SER A 29 -16.45 -10.69 16.62
N SER A 30 -16.31 -10.33 15.34
CA SER A 30 -16.89 -11.12 14.25
C SER A 30 -15.84 -11.82 13.41
N LEU A 31 -16.20 -13.01 12.93
CA LEU A 31 -15.44 -13.81 11.98
C LEU A 31 -16.29 -14.01 10.73
N GLN A 32 -15.72 -13.71 9.56
CA GLN A 32 -16.41 -13.89 8.28
C GLN A 32 -15.48 -14.59 7.30
N ARG A 33 -15.91 -15.73 6.75
CA ARG A 33 -15.21 -16.36 5.63
C ARG A 33 -15.49 -15.58 4.35
N LEU A 34 -14.45 -15.11 3.69
CA LEU A 34 -14.54 -14.40 2.41
C LEU A 34 -14.22 -15.30 1.23
N LYS A 35 -13.18 -16.13 1.34
CA LYS A 35 -12.66 -16.98 0.26
C LYS A 35 -12.37 -18.38 0.75
N ALA A 36 -12.59 -19.39 -0.10
CA ALA A 36 -12.26 -20.78 0.22
C ALA A 36 -11.90 -21.61 -1.02
N VAL A 37 -10.77 -22.30 -0.97
CA VAL A 37 -10.29 -23.12 -2.09
C VAL A 37 -11.22 -24.29 -2.40
N ASP A 38 -11.88 -24.84 -1.38
CA ASP A 38 -12.88 -25.90 -1.52
C ASP A 38 -14.21 -25.41 -2.13
N ARG A 39 -14.38 -24.09 -2.28
CA ARG A 39 -15.48 -23.44 -3.01
C ARG A 39 -15.06 -22.92 -4.38
N GLY A 40 -13.83 -23.22 -4.81
CA GLY A 40 -13.30 -22.82 -6.11
C GLY A 40 -12.64 -21.43 -6.14
N ASP A 41 -12.44 -20.78 -4.99
CA ASP A 41 -11.60 -19.58 -4.93
C ASP A 41 -10.11 -19.95 -5.07
N LYS A 42 -9.29 -18.98 -5.48
CA LYS A 42 -7.84 -19.18 -5.66
C LYS A 42 -7.08 -19.43 -4.34
N TYR A 43 -7.66 -19.05 -3.21
CA TYR A 43 -7.03 -19.11 -1.89
C TYR A 43 -8.09 -19.09 -0.78
N ASN A 44 -7.66 -19.36 0.45
CA ASN A 44 -8.50 -19.23 1.64
C ASN A 44 -8.38 -17.83 2.24
N ARG A 45 -9.48 -17.28 2.74
CA ARG A 45 -9.44 -16.05 3.55
C ARG A 45 -10.58 -15.98 4.55
N ILE A 46 -10.22 -15.75 5.81
CA ILE A 46 -11.14 -15.46 6.91
C ILE A 46 -10.81 -14.06 7.45
N LEU A 47 -11.84 -13.25 7.65
CA LEU A 47 -11.74 -11.91 8.24
C LEU A 47 -12.10 -11.97 9.71
N PHE A 48 -11.37 -11.22 10.53
CA PHE A 48 -11.66 -10.97 11.93
C PHE A 48 -11.79 -9.46 12.17
N ALA A 49 -12.94 -9.01 12.64
CA ALA A 49 -13.16 -7.62 13.02
C ALA A 49 -13.17 -7.49 14.54
N ALA A 50 -12.31 -6.64 15.06
CA ALA A 50 -12.27 -6.30 16.48
C ALA A 50 -11.54 -4.97 16.73
N PRO A 51 -11.76 -4.34 17.90
CA PRO A 51 -10.87 -3.33 18.44
C PRO A 51 -9.45 -3.88 18.57
N ALA A 52 -8.47 -3.09 18.12
CA ALA A 52 -7.07 -3.50 18.01
C ALA A 52 -6.16 -2.93 19.11
N ASP A 53 -6.64 -1.98 19.91
CA ASP A 53 -5.97 -1.57 21.15
C ASP A 53 -6.24 -2.63 22.23
N PRO A 54 -5.23 -3.36 22.75
CA PRO A 54 -5.45 -4.45 23.69
C PRO A 54 -5.87 -3.99 25.08
N GLU A 55 -5.64 -2.72 25.43
CA GLU A 55 -5.96 -2.15 26.74
C GLU A 55 -7.30 -1.40 26.71
N ARG A 56 -7.70 -0.88 25.54
CA ARG A 56 -8.88 -0.04 25.40
C ARG A 56 -9.72 -0.47 24.21
N ARG A 57 -11.03 -0.32 24.32
CA ARG A 57 -11.98 -0.57 23.23
C ARG A 57 -11.87 0.50 22.15
N ARG A 58 -10.78 0.50 21.37
CA ARG A 58 -10.49 1.45 20.29
C ARG A 58 -9.93 0.74 19.06
N TYR A 59 -9.96 1.45 17.94
CA TYR A 59 -9.33 1.04 16.69
C TYR A 59 -9.98 -0.19 16.05
N MET A 60 -11.25 -0.09 15.66
CA MET A 60 -11.90 -1.15 14.88
C MET A 60 -11.04 -1.49 13.66
N THR A 61 -10.57 -2.73 13.57
CA THR A 61 -9.60 -3.18 12.57
C THR A 61 -10.01 -4.54 12.03
N ILE A 62 -9.87 -4.71 10.71
CA ILE A 62 -10.04 -5.98 10.01
C ILE A 62 -8.67 -6.67 9.91
N ARG A 63 -8.57 -7.89 10.45
CA ARG A 63 -7.39 -8.75 10.32
C ARG A 63 -7.76 -10.00 9.52
N SER A 64 -6.89 -10.38 8.60
CA SER A 64 -7.10 -11.55 7.74
C SER A 64 -6.30 -12.75 8.23
N SER A 65 -6.86 -13.94 8.05
CA SER A 65 -6.13 -15.20 8.04
C SER A 65 -6.26 -15.84 6.67
N PHE A 66 -5.17 -16.36 6.13
CA PHE A 66 -5.11 -17.02 4.82
C PHE A 66 -4.84 -18.52 4.91
N ASP A 67 -4.66 -19.04 6.12
CA ASP A 67 -4.25 -20.42 6.41
C ASP A 67 -5.24 -21.14 7.33
N GLU A 68 -6.53 -20.86 7.14
CA GLU A 68 -7.64 -21.47 7.88
C GLU A 68 -7.64 -21.13 9.38
N GLY A 69 -7.24 -19.90 9.73
CA GLY A 69 -7.30 -19.37 11.09
C GLY A 69 -6.09 -19.71 11.96
N LYS A 70 -5.04 -20.33 11.39
CA LYS A 70 -3.82 -20.70 12.14
C LYS A 70 -2.97 -19.48 12.46
N THR A 71 -2.79 -18.59 11.50
CA THR A 71 -2.12 -17.30 11.66
C THR A 71 -3.02 -16.16 11.22
N TRP A 72 -2.76 -14.98 11.76
CA TRP A 72 -3.56 -13.78 11.52
C TRP A 72 -2.64 -12.59 11.30
N GLN A 73 -3.05 -11.69 10.42
CA GLN A 73 -2.48 -10.34 10.32
C GLN A 73 -2.37 -9.71 11.71
N SER A 74 -1.24 -9.05 11.99
CA SER A 74 -1.07 -8.30 13.22
C SER A 74 -1.97 -7.06 13.23
N VAL A 75 -1.94 -6.29 14.33
CA VAL A 75 -2.61 -4.98 14.38
C VAL A 75 -2.02 -4.00 13.36
N ALA A 76 -0.74 -4.11 13.04
CA ALA A 76 -0.07 -3.25 12.07
C ALA A 76 -0.42 -3.64 10.62
N ASP A 77 -0.60 -4.94 10.35
CA ASP A 77 -0.94 -5.45 9.02
C ASP A 77 -2.44 -5.35 8.70
N GLY A 78 -3.26 -5.31 9.75
CA GLY A 78 -4.71 -5.22 9.63
C GLY A 78 -5.17 -3.87 9.09
N THR A 79 -6.31 -3.86 8.40
CA THR A 79 -6.90 -2.62 7.88
C THR A 79 -7.74 -1.95 8.96
N ARG A 80 -7.29 -0.80 9.45
CA ARG A 80 -8.02 0.00 10.45
C ARG A 80 -9.21 0.70 9.82
N ILE A 81 -10.42 0.45 10.31
CA ILE A 81 -11.67 1.08 9.85
C ILE A 81 -11.90 2.44 10.51
N THR A 82 -11.56 2.58 11.79
CA THR A 82 -11.66 3.85 12.53
C THR A 82 -10.62 3.94 13.63
N SER A 83 -10.29 5.16 14.07
CA SER A 83 -9.42 5.44 15.21
C SER A 83 -10.19 5.77 16.51
N ASP A 84 -11.52 5.73 16.44
CA ASP A 84 -12.44 6.04 17.55
C ASP A 84 -12.52 4.91 18.58
N TRP A 85 -13.34 5.11 19.62
CA TRP A 85 -13.79 4.00 20.45
C TRP A 85 -14.59 3.03 19.60
N SER A 86 -14.43 1.75 19.89
CA SER A 86 -14.97 0.66 19.09
C SER A 86 -15.27 -0.53 19.98
N GLY A 87 -16.46 -1.10 19.83
CA GLY A 87 -16.94 -2.20 20.65
C GLY A 87 -17.25 -3.43 19.81
N TYR A 88 -18.46 -3.94 19.98
CA TYR A 88 -18.93 -5.15 19.31
C TYR A 88 -18.98 -4.96 17.80
N SER A 89 -18.87 -6.06 17.06
CA SER A 89 -18.88 -6.04 15.61
C SER A 89 -19.60 -7.24 15.01
N ASP A 90 -20.18 -7.03 13.84
CA ASP A 90 -20.74 -8.07 13.00
C ASP A 90 -20.42 -7.80 11.53
N MET A 91 -20.14 -8.86 10.77
CA MET A 91 -19.77 -8.76 9.35
C MET A 91 -20.68 -9.63 8.50
N ALA A 92 -21.02 -9.14 7.31
CA ALA A 92 -21.75 -9.91 6.30
C ALA A 92 -21.20 -9.62 4.90
N ILE A 93 -21.25 -10.60 4.02
CA ILE A 93 -21.03 -10.39 2.59
C ILE A 93 -22.37 -9.95 1.99
N LEU A 94 -22.37 -8.80 1.34
CA LEU A 94 -23.54 -8.20 0.71
C LEU A 94 -23.79 -8.83 -0.66
N ASP A 95 -25.01 -8.69 -1.17
CA ASP A 95 -25.43 -9.12 -2.51
C ASP A 95 -24.59 -8.50 -3.63
N THR A 96 -24.12 -7.27 -3.41
CA THR A 96 -23.15 -6.54 -4.26
C THR A 96 -21.75 -7.15 -4.30
N GLY A 97 -21.43 -8.11 -3.42
CA GLY A 97 -20.09 -8.68 -3.26
C GLY A 97 -19.17 -7.87 -2.33
N GLU A 98 -19.62 -6.72 -1.84
CA GLU A 98 -18.92 -5.96 -0.79
C GLU A 98 -19.04 -6.63 0.58
N ILE A 99 -18.13 -6.30 1.48
CA ILE A 99 -18.18 -6.67 2.90
C ILE A 99 -18.83 -5.51 3.67
N GLY A 100 -19.95 -5.80 4.33
CA GLY A 100 -20.58 -4.92 5.29
C GLY A 100 -20.08 -5.21 6.70
N LEU A 101 -19.69 -4.17 7.43
CA LEU A 101 -19.31 -4.22 8.84
C LEU A 101 -20.25 -3.33 9.64
N LEU A 102 -21.02 -3.92 10.54
CA LEU A 102 -21.79 -3.21 11.57
C LEU A 102 -21.01 -3.25 12.88
N TYR A 103 -20.81 -2.13 13.55
CA TYR A 103 -20.05 -2.10 14.80
C TYR A 103 -20.46 -0.98 15.74
N GLU A 104 -20.27 -1.20 17.04
CA GLU A 104 -20.33 -0.16 18.07
C GLU A 104 -19.14 0.79 17.91
N GLY A 105 -19.37 2.10 17.83
CA GLY A 105 -18.28 3.08 17.91
C GLY A 105 -18.70 4.50 18.25
N GLY A 106 -17.73 5.32 18.66
CA GLY A 106 -17.98 6.69 19.09
C GLY A 106 -16.71 7.46 19.42
N THR A 107 -16.79 8.79 19.40
CA THR A 107 -15.63 9.65 19.74
C THR A 107 -15.37 9.67 21.25
N VAL A 108 -16.38 9.36 22.07
CA VAL A 108 -16.29 9.42 23.55
C VAL A 108 -16.38 8.03 24.17
N ASP A 109 -17.35 7.20 23.76
CA ASP A 109 -17.50 5.80 24.19
C ASP A 109 -17.79 4.89 22.99
N ALA A 110 -17.43 3.61 23.12
CA ALA A 110 -17.71 2.63 22.09
C ALA A 110 -19.21 2.46 21.81
N ARG A 111 -20.09 2.71 22.79
CA ARG A 111 -21.54 2.48 22.70
C ARG A 111 -22.33 3.69 22.24
N ASP A 112 -21.67 4.79 21.88
CA ASP A 112 -22.34 6.02 21.49
C ASP A 112 -23.21 5.82 20.24
N GLN A 113 -22.72 5.01 19.28
CA GLN A 113 -23.36 4.80 17.99
C GLN A 113 -23.20 3.36 17.52
N ILE A 114 -24.13 2.92 16.69
CA ILE A 114 -23.94 1.80 15.78
C ILE A 114 -23.56 2.38 14.42
N ARG A 115 -22.39 2.01 13.92
CA ARG A 115 -21.81 2.47 12.66
C ARG A 115 -21.81 1.34 11.64
N PHE A 116 -21.90 1.71 10.37
CA PHE A 116 -21.84 0.79 9.25
C PHE A 116 -20.74 1.21 8.28
N ALA A 117 -19.85 0.29 7.93
CA ALA A 117 -18.83 0.47 6.91
C ALA A 117 -19.03 -0.55 5.78
N ARG A 118 -18.74 -0.13 4.55
CA ARG A 118 -18.68 -1.01 3.37
C ARG A 118 -17.27 -0.94 2.79
N PHE A 119 -16.71 -2.08 2.45
CA PHE A 119 -15.42 -2.19 1.80
C PHE A 119 -15.37 -3.47 0.96
N THR A 120 -14.43 -3.53 0.03
CA THR A 120 -14.18 -4.66 -0.86
C THR A 120 -12.94 -5.43 -0.39
N GLU A 121 -12.71 -6.60 -0.99
CA GLU A 121 -11.46 -7.33 -0.79
C GLU A 121 -10.23 -6.48 -1.14
N THR A 122 -10.31 -5.70 -2.22
CA THR A 122 -9.24 -4.80 -2.66
C THR A 122 -8.87 -3.77 -1.61
N ASP A 123 -9.84 -3.27 -0.84
CA ASP A 123 -9.59 -2.28 0.22
C ASP A 123 -8.79 -2.85 1.40
N ILE A 124 -8.83 -4.17 1.63
CA ILE A 124 -8.25 -4.83 2.82
C ILE A 124 -7.04 -5.75 2.55
N GLY A 125 -6.46 -5.74 1.35
CA GLY A 125 -5.34 -6.66 1.02
C GLY A 125 -5.78 -7.84 0.15
N HIS A 126 -4.89 -8.46 -0.62
CA HIS A 126 -5.06 -9.85 -1.09
C HIS A 126 -4.13 -10.75 -0.23
N PRO A 127 -4.22 -12.10 -0.28
CA PRO A 127 -3.23 -12.95 0.37
C PRO A 127 -1.88 -12.66 -0.26
N ASP A 128 -1.05 -12.01 0.53
CA ASP A 128 0.38 -12.03 0.31
C ASP A 128 0.87 -13.43 0.72
N ALA A 129 1.85 -13.98 0.00
CA ALA A 129 2.66 -15.11 0.46
C ALA A 129 3.10 -14.93 1.94
N PRO A 130 3.40 -15.99 2.72
CA PRO A 130 3.73 -15.88 4.15
C PRO A 130 4.72 -14.74 4.38
N PHE A 131 4.37 -13.83 5.30
CA PHE A 131 5.04 -12.56 5.62
C PHE A 131 6.46 -12.48 5.05
N GLY A 132 6.55 -11.89 3.86
CA GLY A 132 7.80 -11.73 3.13
C GLY A 132 8.80 -10.84 3.88
N THR A 133 10.04 -10.90 3.43
CA THR A 133 11.14 -10.04 3.87
C THR A 133 10.71 -8.56 3.81
N THR A 134 10.99 -7.78 4.85
CA THR A 134 10.74 -6.33 4.84
C THR A 134 11.98 -5.57 4.37
N THR A 135 11.78 -4.32 3.96
CA THR A 135 12.83 -3.31 3.82
C THR A 135 12.56 -2.18 4.82
N PRO A 136 13.57 -1.74 5.58
CA PRO A 136 13.39 -0.70 6.58
C PRO A 136 13.09 0.65 5.94
N ASP A 137 12.22 1.43 6.58
CA ASP A 137 12.01 2.85 6.32
C ASP A 137 12.91 3.69 7.23
N VAL A 138 13.89 4.40 6.64
CA VAL A 138 14.83 5.23 7.39
C VAL A 138 14.36 6.68 7.56
N SER A 139 13.11 6.99 7.17
CA SER A 139 12.51 8.31 7.38
C SER A 139 12.25 8.64 8.86
N GLY A 140 12.21 7.62 9.72
CA GLY A 140 11.86 7.73 11.14
C GLY A 140 10.35 7.76 11.41
N LEU A 141 9.52 7.37 10.42
CA LEU A 141 8.06 7.30 10.53
C LEU A 141 7.52 5.85 10.51
N ASP A 142 8.40 4.86 10.66
CA ASP A 142 8.08 3.43 10.75
C ASP A 142 7.19 2.91 9.60
N ASN A 143 7.40 3.41 8.37
CA ASN A 143 6.70 2.92 7.17
C ASN A 143 7.44 1.77 6.48
N ASP A 144 8.04 0.87 7.28
CA ASP A 144 8.70 -0.34 6.82
C ASP A 144 7.81 -1.03 5.78
N SER A 145 8.42 -1.30 4.63
CA SER A 145 7.68 -1.77 3.47
C SER A 145 8.00 -3.23 3.21
N TYR A 146 7.06 -3.92 2.57
CA TYR A 146 7.14 -5.35 2.43
C TYR A 146 7.54 -5.75 1.01
N LEU A 147 8.52 -6.63 0.89
CA LEU A 147 8.91 -7.21 -0.39
C LEU A 147 7.92 -8.32 -0.76
N ARG A 148 7.49 -8.34 -2.03
CA ARG A 148 6.50 -9.27 -2.61
C ARG A 148 7.10 -9.97 -3.82
N GLY A 149 6.55 -11.12 -4.21
CA GLY A 149 6.99 -11.93 -5.36
C GLY A 149 8.32 -12.68 -5.16
N GLY A 150 9.17 -12.20 -4.25
CA GLY A 150 10.48 -12.81 -4.01
C GLY A 150 11.63 -11.98 -4.60
N THR A 151 11.44 -10.66 -4.73
CA THR A 151 12.48 -9.70 -5.14
C THR A 151 13.87 -10.08 -4.67
N THR A 152 14.85 -9.98 -5.56
CA THR A 152 16.24 -10.29 -5.23
C THR A 152 17.05 -9.03 -4.98
N THR A 153 18.21 -9.20 -4.36
CA THR A 153 19.15 -8.10 -4.08
C THR A 153 20.21 -8.04 -5.18
N VAL A 154 20.43 -6.85 -5.73
CA VAL A 154 21.48 -6.59 -6.74
C VAL A 154 22.29 -5.36 -6.37
N ALA A 155 23.38 -5.08 -7.10
CA ALA A 155 24.14 -3.84 -6.91
C ALA A 155 23.29 -2.63 -7.31
N GLY A 156 23.13 -1.69 -6.36
CA GLY A 156 22.32 -0.49 -6.53
C GLY A 156 23.05 0.64 -7.22
N LYS A 157 22.35 1.76 -7.38
CA LYS A 157 22.98 3.03 -7.68
C LYS A 157 23.77 3.53 -6.47
N PHE A 158 23.24 3.32 -5.27
CA PHE A 158 23.89 3.50 -3.99
C PHE A 158 23.71 2.20 -3.19
N GLY A 159 24.79 1.56 -2.77
CA GLY A 159 24.67 0.30 -2.01
C GLY A 159 23.98 -0.81 -2.79
N GLN A 160 22.83 -1.27 -2.28
CA GLN A 160 22.03 -2.35 -2.85
C GLN A 160 20.71 -1.85 -3.42
N ALA A 161 20.24 -2.54 -4.45
CA ALA A 161 18.92 -2.34 -5.04
C ALA A 161 18.06 -3.60 -4.88
N ARG A 162 16.76 -3.44 -5.15
CA ARG A 162 15.85 -4.56 -5.37
C ARG A 162 15.65 -4.79 -6.86
N ASP A 163 15.79 -6.03 -7.29
CA ASP A 163 15.46 -6.48 -8.63
C ASP A 163 14.07 -7.11 -8.62
N LEU A 164 13.23 -6.66 -9.55
CA LEU A 164 11.86 -7.10 -9.74
C LEU A 164 11.77 -7.81 -11.10
N ASP A 165 11.19 -9.01 -11.11
CA ASP A 165 11.22 -9.92 -12.27
C ASP A 165 10.15 -9.70 -13.35
N GLY A 166 9.27 -8.71 -13.16
CA GLY A 166 8.16 -8.43 -14.08
C GLY A 166 6.99 -9.41 -14.02
N ILE A 167 6.94 -10.32 -13.04
CA ILE A 167 5.91 -11.36 -12.93
C ILE A 167 4.98 -11.11 -11.74
N ASP A 168 5.52 -11.07 -10.52
CA ASP A 168 4.73 -10.87 -9.29
C ASP A 168 5.45 -10.02 -8.22
N ASP A 169 6.65 -9.57 -8.52
CA ASP A 169 7.48 -8.73 -7.67
C ASP A 169 6.92 -7.32 -7.48
N ALA A 170 6.97 -6.83 -6.24
CA ALA A 170 6.59 -5.48 -5.84
C ALA A 170 7.16 -5.12 -4.46
N ILE A 171 7.20 -3.82 -4.15
CA ILE A 171 7.34 -3.33 -2.77
C ILE A 171 6.00 -2.75 -2.34
N GLN A 172 5.37 -3.37 -1.35
CA GLN A 172 4.12 -2.93 -0.76
C GLN A 172 4.38 -1.97 0.39
N LEU A 173 3.85 -0.76 0.29
CA LEU A 173 3.90 0.21 1.38
C LEU A 173 2.74 -0.06 2.34
N PRO A 174 2.93 0.15 3.66
CA PRO A 174 1.85 0.03 4.63
C PRO A 174 0.79 1.13 4.42
N PHE A 175 -0.40 0.90 4.97
CA PHE A 175 -1.30 2.03 5.21
C PHE A 175 -0.76 2.88 6.36
N ALA A 176 -0.48 4.15 6.08
CA ALA A 176 -0.13 5.12 7.10
C ALA A 176 -0.59 6.52 6.69
N GLU A 177 -1.09 7.32 7.64
CA GLU A 177 -1.51 8.71 7.38
C GLU A 177 -0.34 9.60 6.94
N SER A 178 0.90 9.25 7.30
CA SER A 178 2.14 9.86 6.80
C SER A 178 2.28 9.70 5.28
N LEU A 179 1.77 8.60 4.71
CA LEU A 179 1.80 8.31 3.27
C LEU A 179 0.61 8.91 2.52
N ALA A 180 -0.40 9.46 3.21
CA ALA A 180 -1.48 10.22 2.59
C ALA A 180 -1.00 11.62 2.19
N VAL A 181 -0.55 11.79 0.94
CA VAL A 181 -0.02 13.07 0.43
C VAL A 181 -1.08 14.19 0.34
N GLY A 182 -2.37 13.83 0.30
CA GLY A 182 -3.48 14.77 0.42
C GLY A 182 -3.66 15.71 -0.78
N ALA A 183 -4.08 16.94 -0.50
CA ALA A 183 -4.36 17.97 -1.51
C ALA A 183 -3.18 18.90 -1.82
N GLY A 184 -2.11 18.80 -1.03
CA GLY A 184 -0.94 19.67 -1.15
C GLY A 184 0.06 19.22 -2.21
N ASP A 185 1.21 19.88 -2.15
CA ASP A 185 2.39 19.53 -2.94
C ASP A 185 3.01 18.22 -2.43
N PHE A 186 3.60 17.45 -3.33
CA PHE A 186 4.31 16.22 -2.98
C PHE A 186 5.39 15.88 -4.02
N THR A 187 6.33 15.01 -3.65
CA THR A 187 7.31 14.42 -4.55
C THR A 187 7.45 12.93 -4.24
N ALA A 188 7.32 12.07 -5.26
CA ALA A 188 7.62 10.63 -5.17
C ALA A 188 8.73 10.30 -6.17
N MET A 189 9.79 9.62 -5.74
CA MET A 189 11.03 9.47 -6.49
C MET A 189 11.71 8.13 -6.25
N ALA A 190 12.43 7.66 -7.26
CA ALA A 190 13.26 6.46 -7.18
C ALA A 190 14.38 6.53 -8.22
N TRP A 191 15.44 5.76 -7.99
CA TRP A 191 16.29 5.28 -9.07
C TRP A 191 15.66 4.05 -9.72
N ILE A 192 15.65 4.03 -11.04
CA ILE A 192 15.17 2.90 -11.84
C ILE A 192 16.23 2.49 -12.85
N LYS A 193 16.31 1.20 -13.16
CA LYS A 193 17.13 0.64 -14.22
C LYS A 193 16.37 -0.51 -14.86
N TYR A 194 16.04 -0.37 -16.14
CA TYR A 194 15.28 -1.39 -16.85
C TYR A 194 15.58 -1.36 -18.36
N GLY A 195 15.25 -2.46 -19.03
CA GLY A 195 15.54 -2.68 -20.44
C GLY A 195 14.38 -2.38 -21.37
N ALA A 196 14.64 -2.53 -22.67
CA ALA A 196 13.61 -2.44 -23.70
C ALA A 196 12.51 -3.49 -23.48
N SER A 197 11.25 -3.07 -23.58
CA SER A 197 10.06 -3.89 -23.36
C SER A 197 8.90 -3.33 -24.18
N THR A 198 7.81 -4.07 -24.29
CA THR A 198 6.53 -3.55 -24.82
C THR A 198 5.47 -3.42 -23.73
N ALA A 199 5.74 -3.92 -22.52
CA ALA A 199 4.81 -3.87 -21.41
C ALA A 199 4.85 -2.52 -20.71
N ASN A 200 3.70 -2.08 -20.21
CA ASN A 200 3.64 -0.96 -19.27
C ASN A 200 4.14 -1.42 -17.89
N GLN A 201 4.97 -0.61 -17.23
CA GLN A 201 5.65 -0.98 -15.99
C GLN A 201 5.47 0.11 -14.93
N ALA A 202 4.73 -0.20 -13.87
CA ALA A 202 4.45 0.73 -12.78
C ALA A 202 5.73 1.00 -11.98
N ILE A 203 6.05 2.28 -11.79
CA ILE A 203 7.15 2.71 -10.91
C ILE A 203 6.57 2.99 -9.52
N PHE A 204 5.53 3.83 -9.46
CA PHE A 204 4.73 4.10 -8.27
C PHE A 204 3.25 3.97 -8.59
N TRP A 205 2.46 3.41 -7.68
CA TRP A 205 1.01 3.45 -7.74
C TRP A 205 0.39 3.61 -6.36
N GLY A 206 -0.40 4.67 -6.17
CA GLY A 206 -1.03 4.96 -4.88
C GLY A 206 -2.54 5.14 -4.95
N TYR A 207 -3.19 4.69 -3.87
CA TYR A 207 -4.58 4.94 -3.47
C TYR A 207 -5.66 4.16 -4.22
N ASN A 208 -5.91 4.45 -5.50
CA ASN A 208 -6.96 3.80 -6.29
C ASN A 208 -6.50 3.58 -7.74
N ILE A 209 -7.42 3.11 -8.58
CA ILE A 209 -7.32 3.00 -10.04
C ILE A 209 -8.49 3.76 -10.69
N ASN A 210 -8.47 3.91 -12.02
CA ASN A 210 -9.55 4.54 -12.82
C ASN A 210 -9.81 6.01 -12.44
N GLU A 211 -11.05 6.51 -12.43
CA GLU A 211 -11.34 7.94 -12.18
C GLU A 211 -11.36 8.34 -10.69
N PHE A 212 -10.92 7.46 -9.80
CA PHE A 212 -10.84 7.74 -8.36
C PHE A 212 -9.53 8.43 -7.98
N SER A 213 -9.52 9.08 -6.82
CA SER A 213 -8.34 9.82 -6.33
C SER A 213 -7.13 8.88 -6.22
N GLN A 214 -6.07 9.22 -6.97
CA GLN A 214 -4.86 8.42 -7.15
C GLN A 214 -3.68 9.29 -7.58
N PHE A 215 -2.48 8.75 -7.44
CA PHE A 215 -1.34 9.17 -8.25
C PHE A 215 -0.55 7.94 -8.69
N TRP A 216 0.15 8.05 -9.81
CA TRP A 216 1.09 7.02 -10.25
C TRP A 216 2.14 7.58 -11.21
N LEU A 217 3.26 6.86 -11.30
CA LEU A 217 4.32 7.04 -12.27
C LEU A 217 4.57 5.69 -12.94
N ARG A 218 4.66 5.66 -14.28
CA ARG A 218 4.71 4.43 -15.07
C ARG A 218 5.61 4.60 -16.29
N ALA A 219 6.45 3.62 -16.55
CA ALA A 219 7.14 3.48 -17.82
C ALA A 219 6.23 2.86 -18.89
N GLU A 220 6.24 3.44 -20.09
CA GLU A 220 5.46 2.99 -21.25
C GLU A 220 6.42 2.86 -22.46
N PRO A 221 7.27 1.82 -22.49
CA PRO A 221 8.39 1.76 -23.43
C PRO A 221 7.94 1.61 -24.88
N ALA A 222 6.81 0.95 -25.14
CA ALA A 222 6.19 0.87 -26.46
C ALA A 222 5.82 2.26 -27.03
N ASP A 223 5.48 3.21 -26.14
CA ASP A 223 5.14 4.60 -26.48
C ASP A 223 6.35 5.54 -26.34
N SER A 224 7.56 5.00 -26.10
CA SER A 224 8.80 5.76 -25.92
C SER A 224 8.72 6.85 -24.84
N ARG A 225 8.05 6.57 -23.71
CA ARG A 225 7.84 7.57 -22.64
C ARG A 225 7.76 6.98 -21.24
N ILE A 226 7.95 7.86 -20.26
CA ILE A 226 7.45 7.71 -18.90
C ILE A 226 6.24 8.63 -18.76
N ARG A 227 5.19 8.14 -18.09
CA ARG A 227 3.94 8.85 -17.86
C ARG A 227 3.65 8.95 -16.38
N GLY A 228 3.24 10.13 -15.94
CA GLY A 228 2.78 10.42 -14.59
C GLY A 228 1.33 10.90 -14.64
N LEU A 229 0.56 10.57 -13.62
CA LEU A 229 -0.85 10.94 -13.55
C LEU A 229 -1.26 11.25 -12.11
N ILE A 230 -2.14 12.24 -11.97
CA ILE A 230 -2.92 12.42 -10.74
C ILE A 230 -4.41 12.52 -11.07
N THR A 231 -5.25 12.01 -10.18
CA THR A 231 -6.69 12.20 -10.22
C THR A 231 -7.17 12.77 -8.90
N THR A 232 -8.04 13.77 -8.94
CA THR A 232 -8.64 14.44 -7.78
C THR A 232 -10.14 14.61 -8.02
N ASN A 233 -10.99 13.87 -7.30
CA ASN A 233 -12.45 13.95 -7.43
C ASN A 233 -12.94 13.87 -8.90
N GLY A 234 -12.46 12.89 -9.66
CA GLY A 234 -12.84 12.68 -11.07
C GLY A 234 -12.10 13.55 -12.09
N ASN A 235 -11.32 14.56 -11.67
CA ASN A 235 -10.49 15.36 -12.58
C ASN A 235 -9.10 14.77 -12.69
N THR A 236 -8.60 14.58 -13.91
CA THR A 236 -7.33 13.89 -14.17
C THR A 236 -6.36 14.78 -14.94
N ALA A 237 -5.10 14.83 -14.51
CA ALA A 237 -3.99 15.39 -15.28
C ALA A 237 -2.93 14.31 -15.53
N SER A 238 -2.40 14.29 -16.76
CA SER A 238 -1.41 13.31 -17.22
C SER A 238 -0.25 14.02 -17.89
N VAL A 239 0.96 13.74 -17.43
CA VAL A 239 2.23 14.28 -17.94
C VAL A 239 3.05 13.15 -18.59
N THR A 240 3.71 13.41 -19.71
CA THR A 240 4.52 12.41 -20.44
C THR A 240 5.86 12.98 -20.86
N THR A 241 6.93 12.20 -20.69
CA THR A 241 8.25 12.50 -21.24
C THR A 241 8.30 12.18 -22.75
N THR A 242 9.43 12.51 -23.39
CA THR A 242 9.70 12.20 -24.82
C THR A 242 10.64 10.99 -25.00
N LYS A 243 11.00 10.31 -23.91
CA LYS A 243 11.88 9.14 -23.88
C LYS A 243 11.43 8.16 -22.80
N ALA A 244 11.62 6.87 -23.06
CA ALA A 244 11.33 5.82 -22.09
C ALA A 244 12.42 5.68 -21.03
N TYR A 245 13.70 5.92 -21.34
CA TYR A 245 14.83 5.68 -20.40
C TYR A 245 14.99 4.19 -20.05
N ASN A 246 14.79 3.34 -21.06
CA ASN A 246 14.81 1.87 -21.01
C ASN A 246 16.12 1.29 -21.61
N ASP A 247 17.25 1.92 -21.30
CA ASP A 247 18.56 1.64 -21.91
C ASP A 247 19.48 0.79 -21.01
N ASN A 248 18.93 0.15 -19.98
CA ASN A 248 19.66 -0.57 -18.94
C ASN A 248 20.66 0.30 -18.15
N SER A 249 20.47 1.61 -18.09
CA SER A 249 21.20 2.52 -17.19
C SER A 249 20.34 2.94 -16.01
N TRP A 250 21.00 3.32 -14.91
CA TRP A 250 20.34 3.93 -13.76
C TRP A 250 19.87 5.34 -14.13
N HIS A 251 18.57 5.59 -14.00
CA HIS A 251 17.94 6.89 -14.16
C HIS A 251 17.19 7.27 -12.88
N HIS A 252 17.34 8.52 -12.47
CA HIS A 252 16.65 9.05 -11.31
C HIS A 252 15.36 9.73 -11.75
N VAL A 253 14.21 9.20 -11.36
CA VAL A 253 12.90 9.69 -11.76
C VAL A 253 12.13 10.24 -10.57
N ALA A 254 11.40 11.33 -10.78
CA ALA A 254 10.49 11.86 -9.77
C ALA A 254 9.19 12.39 -10.39
N LEU A 255 8.06 12.10 -9.74
CA LEU A 255 6.78 12.75 -9.98
C LEU A 255 6.59 13.82 -8.90
N GLU A 256 6.37 15.06 -9.31
CA GLU A 256 6.20 16.19 -8.41
C GLU A 256 4.89 16.92 -8.69
N ARG A 257 4.13 17.21 -7.64
CA ARG A 257 3.08 18.24 -7.67
C ARG A 257 3.58 19.47 -6.90
N LYS A 258 3.62 20.61 -7.58
CA LYS A 258 4.06 21.89 -7.01
C LYS A 258 3.18 23.03 -7.47
N ALA A 259 2.53 23.71 -6.53
CA ALA A 259 1.75 24.93 -6.78
C ALA A 259 0.81 24.81 -8.01
N GLY A 260 0.07 23.70 -8.10
CA GLY A 260 -0.88 23.45 -9.20
C GLY A 260 -0.24 22.98 -10.52
N THR A 261 1.02 22.58 -10.51
CA THR A 261 1.71 21.96 -11.66
C THR A 261 2.11 20.53 -11.32
N LEU A 262 1.86 19.59 -12.23
CA LEU A 262 2.37 18.21 -12.18
C LEU A 262 3.56 18.09 -13.14
N SER A 263 4.69 17.62 -12.65
CA SER A 263 5.95 17.51 -13.40
C SER A 263 6.58 16.13 -13.27
N ILE A 264 7.25 15.68 -14.33
CA ILE A 264 8.20 14.56 -14.26
C ILE A 264 9.61 15.14 -14.34
N TRP A 265 10.46 14.72 -13.41
CA TRP A 265 11.88 15.00 -13.42
C TRP A 265 12.65 13.72 -13.75
N VAL A 266 13.63 13.80 -14.65
CA VAL A 266 14.55 12.70 -14.95
C VAL A 266 15.97 13.22 -14.90
N ASP A 267 16.83 12.54 -14.15
CA ASP A 267 18.25 12.86 -13.96
C ASP A 267 18.52 14.32 -13.52
N GLY A 268 17.60 14.88 -12.74
CA GLY A 268 17.70 16.25 -12.21
C GLY A 268 17.18 17.34 -13.14
N VAL A 269 16.63 16.98 -14.31
CA VAL A 269 16.03 17.90 -15.28
C VAL A 269 14.52 17.70 -15.33
N GLN A 270 13.74 18.78 -15.36
CA GLN A 270 12.30 18.71 -15.57
C GLN A 270 12.03 18.26 -17.03
N ALA A 271 11.63 17.01 -17.20
CA ALA A 271 11.44 16.40 -18.50
C ALA A 271 10.09 16.77 -19.14
N ALA A 272 9.07 17.03 -18.32
CA ALA A 272 7.74 17.45 -18.77
C ALA A 272 6.93 18.06 -17.61
N SER A 273 5.91 18.86 -17.94
CA SER A 273 4.96 19.42 -16.95
C SER A 273 3.61 19.77 -17.57
N VAL A 274 2.57 19.80 -16.74
CA VAL A 274 1.18 20.16 -17.09
C VAL A 274 0.48 20.73 -15.86
N THR A 275 -0.56 21.54 -16.07
CA THR A 275 -1.46 21.99 -14.99
C THR A 275 -2.10 20.81 -14.27
N ALA A 276 -1.95 20.77 -12.95
CA ALA A 276 -2.57 19.78 -12.07
C ALA A 276 -3.98 20.26 -11.64
N PRO A 277 -4.99 19.38 -11.58
CA PRO A 277 -6.27 19.73 -10.97
C PRO A 277 -6.07 20.03 -9.48
N ALA A 278 -6.99 20.78 -8.87
CA ALA A 278 -7.01 21.04 -7.43
C ALA A 278 -7.66 19.89 -6.65
N GLY A 279 -7.34 19.75 -5.36
CA GLY A 279 -7.94 18.75 -4.48
C GLY A 279 -7.02 17.59 -4.11
N SER A 280 -7.55 16.68 -3.28
CA SER A 280 -6.81 15.55 -2.70
C SER A 280 -6.68 14.38 -3.66
N VAL A 281 -5.46 13.85 -3.80
CA VAL A 281 -5.22 12.55 -4.44
C VAL A 281 -5.38 11.38 -3.46
N SER A 282 -5.31 11.64 -2.15
CA SER A 282 -5.57 10.63 -1.12
C SER A 282 -7.08 10.46 -0.87
N PRO A 283 -7.58 9.25 -0.59
CA PRO A 283 -9.00 8.95 -0.63
C PRO A 283 -9.75 9.21 0.70
N GLY A 284 -9.07 9.68 1.75
CA GLY A 284 -9.69 9.95 3.06
C GLY A 284 -10.20 8.70 3.79
N ARG A 285 -9.72 7.53 3.40
CA ARG A 285 -10.02 6.20 3.93
C ARG A 285 -8.74 5.34 3.85
N PRO A 286 -8.67 4.16 4.50
CA PRO A 286 -7.57 3.24 4.31
C PRO A 286 -7.27 2.97 2.84
N PHE A 287 -5.99 2.84 2.51
CA PHE A 287 -5.53 2.73 1.13
C PHE A 287 -4.31 1.83 1.02
N LYS A 288 -3.96 1.50 -0.22
CA LYS A 288 -2.72 0.79 -0.56
C LYS A 288 -1.85 1.63 -1.47
N MET A 289 -0.55 1.35 -1.41
CA MET A 289 0.43 1.88 -2.34
C MET A 289 1.44 0.77 -2.67
N TYR A 290 1.87 0.74 -3.93
CA TYR A 290 2.93 -0.15 -4.38
C TYR A 290 3.99 0.63 -5.13
N VAL A 291 5.21 0.14 -5.02
CA VAL A 291 6.33 0.45 -5.91
C VAL A 291 6.57 -0.80 -6.75
N GLY A 292 6.71 -0.62 -8.06
CA GLY A 292 6.94 -1.73 -8.98
C GLY A 292 5.69 -2.45 -9.51
N GLN A 293 4.48 -2.07 -9.07
CA GLN A 293 3.23 -2.74 -9.49
C GLN A 293 2.02 -1.79 -9.39
N ARG A 294 0.97 -2.07 -10.17
CA ARG A 294 -0.37 -1.49 -9.98
C ARG A 294 -1.16 -2.24 -8.89
N LEU A 295 -2.14 -1.57 -8.28
CA LEU A 295 -2.94 -2.11 -7.16
C LEU A 295 -3.66 -3.45 -7.43
N ASP A 296 -3.96 -3.78 -8.68
CA ASP A 296 -4.68 -5.00 -9.09
C ASP A 296 -3.74 -6.11 -9.60
N GLY A 297 -2.43 -5.95 -9.41
CA GLY A 297 -1.45 -6.93 -9.85
C GLY A 297 -1.18 -6.88 -11.36
N ALA A 298 -1.34 -5.72 -11.98
CA ALA A 298 -0.94 -5.48 -13.37
C ALA A 298 0.29 -4.56 -13.46
N HIS A 299 0.87 -4.46 -14.66
CA HIS A 299 1.97 -3.56 -14.97
C HIS A 299 3.20 -3.75 -14.06
N HIS A 300 3.62 -5.00 -13.85
CA HIS A 300 4.81 -5.30 -13.07
C HIS A 300 6.04 -4.64 -13.68
N PHE A 301 6.90 -4.12 -12.80
CA PHE A 301 8.21 -3.60 -13.18
C PHE A 301 9.17 -4.76 -13.39
N ASP A 302 9.93 -4.71 -14.49
CA ASP A 302 10.95 -5.69 -14.87
C ASP A 302 12.30 -4.96 -14.92
N GLY A 303 13.04 -5.07 -13.82
CA GLY A 303 14.32 -4.40 -13.63
C GLY A 303 14.58 -4.02 -12.17
N SER A 304 15.56 -3.16 -11.98
CA SER A 304 16.07 -2.83 -10.65
C SER A 304 15.63 -1.43 -10.17
N MET A 305 15.35 -1.31 -8.89
CA MET A 305 14.94 -0.06 -8.23
C MET A 305 15.78 0.22 -6.98
N ASP A 306 16.06 1.50 -6.73
CA ASP A 306 16.90 1.96 -5.63
C ASP A 306 16.44 3.32 -5.06
N GLU A 307 16.77 3.61 -3.81
CA GLU A 307 16.47 4.86 -3.07
C GLU A 307 15.05 5.40 -3.31
N VAL A 308 14.04 4.63 -2.91
CA VAL A 308 12.64 5.01 -3.08
C VAL A 308 12.26 5.99 -1.97
N ARG A 309 11.87 7.22 -2.35
CA ARG A 309 11.47 8.26 -1.39
C ARG A 309 10.15 8.94 -1.72
N ILE A 310 9.44 9.35 -0.67
CA ILE A 310 8.22 10.17 -0.77
C ILE A 310 8.33 11.36 0.18
N TYR A 311 7.91 12.53 -0.29
CA TYR A 311 7.83 13.78 0.46
C TYR A 311 6.43 14.39 0.34
N LYS A 312 5.89 14.91 1.45
CA LYS A 312 4.63 15.70 1.47
C LYS A 312 4.84 17.18 1.16
N ARG A 313 5.79 17.45 0.26
CA ARG A 313 6.11 18.77 -0.29
C ARG A 313 6.76 18.60 -1.66
N ALA A 314 6.76 19.69 -2.42
CA ALA A 314 7.59 19.81 -3.61
C ALA A 314 9.07 19.94 -3.21
N LEU A 315 9.96 19.29 -3.96
CA LEU A 315 11.40 19.42 -3.78
C LEU A 315 11.96 20.46 -4.75
N THR A 316 12.97 21.19 -4.32
CA THR A 316 13.70 22.07 -5.24
C THR A 316 14.61 21.26 -6.15
N ALA A 317 14.98 21.83 -7.31
CA ALA A 317 15.97 21.22 -8.20
C ALA A 317 17.32 20.99 -7.50
N THR A 318 17.67 21.80 -6.50
CA THR A 318 18.89 21.61 -5.70
C THR A 318 18.76 20.40 -4.77
N GLU A 319 17.63 20.25 -4.08
CA GLU A 319 17.37 19.09 -3.22
C GLU A 319 17.35 17.79 -4.04
N LEU A 320 16.61 17.76 -5.16
CA LEU A 320 16.58 16.62 -6.08
C LEU A 320 17.98 16.25 -6.57
N ASN A 321 18.79 17.24 -6.95
CA ASN A 321 20.16 16.97 -7.37
C ASN A 321 21.03 16.46 -6.22
N SER A 322 20.88 16.98 -5.00
CA SER A 322 21.66 16.49 -3.85
C SER A 322 21.36 15.03 -3.52
N ILE A 323 20.09 14.61 -3.61
CA ILE A 323 19.69 13.21 -3.45
C ILE A 323 20.28 12.37 -4.58
N ARG A 324 20.10 12.80 -5.83
CA ARG A 324 20.60 12.06 -6.99
C ARG A 324 22.13 11.90 -7.00
N THR A 325 22.92 12.92 -6.67
CA THR A 325 24.37 12.85 -6.84
C THR A 325 25.11 12.28 -5.63
N THR A 326 24.57 12.48 -4.43
CA THR A 326 25.26 12.15 -3.17
C THR A 326 24.43 11.31 -2.21
N ASN A 327 23.24 10.89 -2.62
CA ASN A 327 22.28 10.21 -1.77
C ASN A 327 21.95 10.97 -0.47
N SER A 328 21.86 12.30 -0.54
CA SER A 328 21.69 13.15 0.64
C SER A 328 20.46 12.78 1.45
N THR A 329 20.64 12.48 2.73
CA THR A 329 19.57 12.25 3.72
C THR A 329 19.20 13.52 4.50
N ALA A 330 19.88 14.65 4.23
CA ALA A 330 19.65 15.93 4.90
C ALA A 330 18.41 16.69 4.39
N VAL A 331 17.73 16.18 3.36
CA VAL A 331 16.52 16.78 2.80
C VAL A 331 15.34 16.49 3.73
N ALA A 332 14.90 17.52 4.46
CA ALA A 332 13.90 17.38 5.52
C ALA A 332 12.50 16.97 5.02
N ASN A 333 11.70 16.42 5.94
CA ASN A 333 10.29 16.05 5.76
C ASN A 333 10.06 14.94 4.71
N VAL A 334 11.00 14.00 4.63
CA VAL A 334 10.76 12.71 3.98
C VAL A 334 9.73 11.94 4.80
N VAL A 335 8.78 11.27 4.13
CA VAL A 335 7.74 10.45 4.78
C VAL A 335 7.90 8.95 4.47
N LEU A 336 8.79 8.63 3.54
CA LEU A 336 9.22 7.27 3.22
C LEU A 336 10.63 7.37 2.65
N ASP A 337 11.56 6.57 3.17
CA ASP A 337 12.91 6.42 2.64
C ASP A 337 13.33 4.95 2.68
N LEU A 338 13.33 4.29 1.52
CA LEU A 338 13.70 2.88 1.38
C LEU A 338 15.06 2.78 0.64
N PRO A 339 16.17 2.61 1.36
CA PRO A 339 17.52 2.55 0.78
C PRO A 339 17.89 1.16 0.23
N PHE A 340 17.10 0.14 0.52
CA PHE A 340 17.28 -1.27 0.12
C PHE A 340 18.59 -2.00 0.50
N GLY A 341 19.60 -1.33 1.07
CA GLY A 341 20.71 -1.97 1.79
C GLY A 341 22.06 -1.30 1.65
#